data_AF-A0A399PBI1-F1
#
_entry.id   AF-A0A399PBI1-F1
#
_cell.length_a   1.000
_cell.length_b   1.000
_cell.length_c   1.000
_cell.angle_alpha   90.00
_cell.angle_beta   90.00
_cell.angle_gamma   90.00
#
_symmetry.space_group_name_H-M   'P 1'
#
loop_
_entity.id
_entity.type
_entity.pdbx_description
1 polymer ?
#
loop_
_entity_poly.entity_id
_entity_poly.type
_entity_poly.pdbx_seq_one_letter_code
_entity_poly.pdbx_strand_id
1 'polypeptide(L)'
;AFVAEVDGADLPPVAAPVDVVRRVSASGDAAEETAVGSGDASVVVLRGLGRGPSTVTAWLPQGMLVDLVGIDAGAPVRAAEPLGLPRWIHHGSSIRQCVEAPDPTGAWPVVAARQAGLELVNLGFGGQCMLDPFVADAIAAGPADVISLSVGINIVGARSMDQRTFVPALHGFLDRVRRGHPDTPVVLASSILWPGSEHVPGPP
;
A
#
# COMPACT_ATOMS: atom_id res chain seq x y z
N ALA A 1 11.57 3.77 6.98
CA ALA A 1 11.40 4.67 8.14
C ALA A 1 9.92 4.85 8.42
N PHE A 2 9.55 5.30 9.61
CA PHE A 2 8.18 5.75 9.89
C PHE A 2 8.16 7.26 10.10
N VAL A 3 7.00 7.88 9.91
CA VAL A 3 6.79 9.32 10.06
C VAL A 3 5.63 9.56 11.01
N ALA A 4 5.83 10.40 12.01
CA ALA A 4 4.74 10.89 12.85
C ALA A 4 4.27 12.23 12.29
N GLU A 5 2.97 12.39 12.16
CA GLU A 5 2.31 13.63 11.78
C GLU A 5 1.52 14.13 13.00
N VAL A 6 1.67 15.41 13.35
CA VAL A 6 0.96 16.05 14.45
C VAL A 6 0.15 17.19 13.88
N ASP A 7 -1.18 17.12 14.05
CA ASP A 7 -2.11 18.16 13.58
C ASP A 7 -1.88 18.57 12.11
N GLY A 8 -1.57 17.59 11.24
CA GLY A 8 -1.32 17.80 9.81
C GLY A 8 0.13 18.10 9.44
N ALA A 9 1.05 18.23 10.41
CA ALA A 9 2.45 18.54 10.17
C ALA A 9 3.34 17.30 10.37
N ASP A 10 4.05 16.90 9.32
CA ASP A 10 5.02 15.80 9.36
C ASP A 10 6.24 16.18 10.22
N LEU A 11 6.63 15.27 11.11
CA LEU A 11 7.89 15.31 11.84
C LEU A 11 9.00 14.59 11.05
N PRO A 12 10.28 14.84 11.37
CA PRO A 12 11.39 14.13 10.74
C PRO A 12 11.21 12.59 10.81
N PRO A 13 11.50 11.85 9.72
CA PRO A 13 11.39 10.40 9.72
C PRO A 13 12.27 9.75 10.77
N VAL A 14 11.77 8.69 11.40
CA VAL A 14 12.54 7.88 12.35
C VAL A 14 12.81 6.51 11.74
N ALA A 15 14.06 6.06 11.89
CA ALA A 15 14.48 4.77 11.38
C ALA A 15 13.67 3.65 12.06
N ALA A 16 13.23 2.70 11.23
CA ALA A 16 12.64 1.45 11.69
C ALA A 16 13.68 0.35 11.42
N PRO A 17 14.54 -0.01 12.40
CA PRO A 17 15.42 -1.16 12.28
C PRO A 17 14.66 -2.41 11.87
N VAL A 18 15.29 -3.18 10.97
CA VAL A 18 14.87 -4.53 10.67
C VAL A 18 15.47 -5.43 11.74
N ASP A 19 14.62 -6.13 12.46
CA ASP A 19 14.97 -7.17 13.43
C ASP A 19 15.13 -8.53 12.74
N VAL A 20 14.24 -8.80 11.78
CA VAL A 20 14.13 -10.07 11.08
C VAL A 20 13.99 -9.85 9.58
N VAL A 21 14.80 -10.58 8.80
CA VAL A 21 14.63 -10.70 7.35
C VAL A 21 14.06 -12.08 7.05
N ARG A 22 12.87 -12.11 6.44
CA ARG A 22 12.28 -13.33 5.90
C ARG A 22 12.43 -13.35 4.38
N ARG A 23 13.13 -14.35 3.87
CA ARG A 23 13.26 -14.62 2.44
C ARG A 23 12.31 -15.73 2.05
N VAL A 24 11.47 -15.49 1.06
CA VAL A 24 10.54 -16.48 0.51
C VAL A 24 11.03 -16.88 -0.88
N SER A 25 11.01 -18.18 -1.19
CA SER A 25 11.36 -18.68 -2.51
C SER A 25 10.43 -18.09 -3.58
N ALA A 26 10.89 -18.01 -4.83
CA ALA A 26 10.05 -17.53 -5.92
C ALA A 26 8.75 -18.36 -6.11
N SER A 27 8.81 -19.65 -5.78
CA SER A 27 7.68 -20.60 -5.76
C SER A 27 6.78 -20.45 -4.53
N GLY A 28 7.20 -19.74 -3.49
CA GLY A 28 6.47 -19.61 -2.23
C GLY A 28 6.44 -20.86 -1.34
N ASP A 29 7.16 -21.91 -1.72
CA ASP A 29 7.19 -23.22 -1.03
C ASP A 29 8.24 -23.32 0.08
N ALA A 30 9.14 -22.34 0.17
CA ALA A 30 10.16 -22.27 1.21
C ALA A 30 10.29 -20.84 1.74
N ALA A 31 10.58 -20.73 3.04
CA ALA A 31 10.95 -19.48 3.67
C ALA A 31 12.10 -19.69 4.64
N GLU A 32 13.05 -18.77 4.62
CA GLU A 32 14.16 -18.69 5.56
C GLU A 32 14.05 -17.38 6.34
N GLU A 33 14.30 -17.45 7.64
CA GLU A 33 14.26 -16.30 8.52
C GLU A 33 15.65 -16.08 9.13
N THR A 34 16.14 -14.85 9.04
CA THR A 34 17.44 -14.45 9.58
C THR A 34 17.24 -13.27 10.50
N ALA A 35 17.59 -13.44 11.78
CA ALA A 35 17.69 -12.32 12.72
C ALA A 35 18.89 -11.44 12.32
N VAL A 36 18.65 -10.15 12.15
CA VAL A 36 19.66 -9.16 11.69
C VAL A 36 19.83 -7.97 12.64
N GLY A 37 18.96 -7.84 13.64
CA GLY A 37 18.98 -6.77 14.64
C GLY A 37 18.83 -7.27 16.07
N SER A 38 18.90 -6.36 17.05
CA SER A 38 18.78 -6.64 18.48
C SER A 38 17.35 -6.90 18.98
N GLY A 39 16.34 -6.74 18.11
CA GLY A 39 14.92 -6.84 18.50
C GLY A 39 14.40 -5.61 19.24
N ASP A 40 15.16 -4.51 19.28
CA ASP A 40 14.74 -3.28 19.96
C ASP A 40 13.65 -2.56 19.14
N ALA A 41 12.54 -2.22 19.79
CA ALA A 41 11.47 -1.45 19.18
C ALA A 41 11.95 -0.03 18.82
N SER A 42 11.44 0.49 17.71
CA SER A 42 11.62 1.91 17.37
C SER A 42 10.69 2.75 18.23
N VAL A 43 11.22 3.79 18.90
CA VAL A 43 10.41 4.67 19.74
C VAL A 43 10.45 6.09 19.18
N VAL A 44 9.28 6.65 18.86
CA VAL A 44 9.11 8.09 18.66
C VAL A 44 8.56 8.72 19.92
N VAL A 45 9.27 9.72 20.41
CA VAL A 45 8.83 10.53 21.55
C VAL A 45 8.35 11.88 21.04
N LEU A 46 7.05 12.11 21.11
CA LEU A 46 6.44 13.39 20.79
C LEU A 46 6.52 14.31 22.01
N ARG A 47 7.20 15.46 21.87
CA ARG A 47 7.34 16.46 22.93
C ARG A 47 6.69 17.77 22.51
N GLY A 48 6.19 18.53 23.48
CA GLY A 48 5.71 19.90 23.23
C GLY A 48 4.35 19.98 22.54
N LEU A 49 3.50 18.96 22.65
CA LEU A 49 2.13 18.94 22.07
C LEU A 49 1.15 19.96 22.68
N GLY A 50 1.61 20.88 23.52
CA GLY A 50 0.77 21.86 24.22
C GLY A 50 -0.14 21.23 25.28
N ARG A 51 -1.16 21.98 25.72
CA ARG A 51 -2.15 21.54 26.73
C ARG A 51 -3.51 21.18 26.13
N GLY A 52 -3.69 21.39 24.83
CA GLY A 52 -4.91 21.06 24.10
C GLY A 52 -4.88 19.63 23.55
N PRO A 53 -6.00 19.13 23.01
CA PRO A 53 -6.00 17.89 22.25
C PRO A 53 -5.18 18.08 20.97
N SER A 54 -4.35 17.09 20.64
CA SER A 54 -3.65 16.96 19.37
C SER A 54 -4.00 15.65 18.70
N THR A 55 -4.06 15.67 17.37
CA THR A 55 -4.22 14.47 16.54
C THR A 55 -2.85 14.00 16.09
N VAL A 56 -2.56 12.72 16.29
CA VAL A 56 -1.31 12.11 15.88
C VAL A 56 -1.61 11.00 14.88
N THR A 57 -1.02 11.09 13.69
CA THR A 57 -1.06 10.03 12.67
C THR A 57 0.32 9.39 12.56
N ALA A 58 0.37 8.07 12.73
CA ALA A 58 1.60 7.30 12.53
C ALA A 58 1.62 6.68 11.13
N TRP A 59 2.44 7.22 10.24
CA TRP A 59 2.68 6.66 8.91
C TRP A 59 3.72 5.55 9.01
N LEU A 60 3.26 4.31 8.80
CA LEU A 60 4.10 3.12 8.91
C LEU A 60 4.91 2.87 7.62
N PRO A 61 6.11 2.29 7.70
CA PRO A 61 6.91 1.95 6.54
C PRO A 61 6.20 0.91 5.65
N GLN A 62 6.02 1.25 4.37
CA GLN A 62 5.32 0.46 3.36
C GLN A 62 6.07 -0.80 2.87
N GLY A 63 7.32 -0.98 3.31
CA GLY A 63 8.23 -2.03 2.86
C GLY A 63 8.48 -3.16 3.85
N MET A 64 7.80 -3.15 5.00
CA MET A 64 8.00 -4.15 6.05
C MET A 64 6.70 -4.40 6.81
N LEU A 65 6.64 -5.55 7.48
CA LEU A 65 5.64 -5.79 8.51
C LEU A 65 6.03 -4.98 9.75
N VAL A 66 5.03 -4.39 10.41
CA VAL A 66 5.24 -3.59 11.62
C VAL A 66 4.27 -4.03 12.69
N ASP A 67 4.80 -4.33 13.86
CA ASP A 67 4.04 -4.58 15.06
C ASP A 67 3.97 -3.30 15.91
N LEU A 68 2.76 -2.87 16.25
CA LEU A 68 2.56 -1.78 17.20
C LEU A 68 2.71 -2.32 18.63
N VAL A 69 3.88 -2.12 19.22
CA VAL A 69 4.21 -2.66 20.56
C VAL A 69 3.45 -1.94 21.68
N GLY A 70 3.23 -0.63 21.56
CA GLY A 70 2.51 0.14 22.57
C GLY A 70 2.44 1.63 22.29
N ILE A 71 1.54 2.31 22.99
CA ILE A 71 1.41 3.77 23.01
C ILE A 71 1.42 4.19 24.48
N ASP A 72 2.34 5.07 24.85
CA ASP A 72 2.42 5.65 26.19
C ASP A 72 2.24 7.17 26.14
N ALA A 73 1.44 7.71 27.07
CA ALA A 73 1.16 9.13 27.13
C ALA A 73 0.82 9.57 28.56
N GLY A 74 1.25 10.78 28.91
CA GLY A 74 0.90 11.42 30.20
C GLY A 74 -0.53 11.96 30.26
N ALA A 75 -1.36 11.72 29.25
CA ALA A 75 -2.75 12.18 29.13
C ALA A 75 -3.60 11.11 28.41
N PRO A 76 -4.94 11.15 28.51
CA PRO A 76 -5.80 10.17 27.86
C PRO A 76 -5.57 10.11 26.34
N VAL A 77 -5.37 8.89 25.83
CA VAL A 77 -5.29 8.59 24.41
C VAL A 77 -6.61 7.96 23.97
N ARG A 78 -7.14 8.42 22.83
CA ARG A 78 -8.34 7.89 22.20
C ARG A 78 -8.12 7.75 20.70
N ALA A 79 -8.83 6.81 20.07
CA ALA A 79 -8.84 6.71 18.63
C ALA A 79 -9.30 8.06 18.02
N ALA A 80 -8.66 8.45 16.92
CA ALA A 80 -9.10 9.61 16.15
C ALA A 80 -10.44 9.30 15.49
N GLU A 81 -11.27 10.33 15.31
CA GLU A 81 -12.45 10.21 14.45
C GLU A 81 -11.99 9.98 13.01
N PRO A 82 -12.78 9.25 12.19
CA PRO A 82 -12.53 9.14 10.76
C PRO A 82 -12.37 10.54 10.14
N LEU A 83 -11.46 10.67 9.17
CA LEU A 83 -11.16 11.96 8.54
C LEU A 83 -12.37 12.57 7.79
N GLY A 84 -13.39 11.77 7.49
CA GLY A 84 -14.57 12.20 6.73
C GLY A 84 -14.27 12.54 5.26
N LEU A 85 -13.08 12.16 4.77
CA LEU A 85 -12.66 12.35 3.39
C LEU A 85 -13.17 11.21 2.51
N PRO A 86 -13.41 11.46 1.20
CA PRO A 86 -13.72 10.39 0.27
C PRO A 86 -12.58 9.36 0.22
N ARG A 87 -12.95 8.08 0.23
CA ARG A 87 -12.01 6.97 0.27
C ARG A 87 -11.56 6.57 -1.13
N TRP A 88 -10.25 6.54 -1.32
CA TRP A 88 -9.62 6.11 -2.55
C TRP A 88 -8.94 4.76 -2.35
N ILE A 89 -9.47 3.72 -2.99
CA ILE A 89 -8.77 2.43 -3.12
C ILE A 89 -7.86 2.47 -4.34
N HIS A 90 -6.57 2.25 -4.13
CA HIS A 90 -5.57 2.19 -5.18
C HIS A 90 -4.93 0.80 -5.25
N HIS A 91 -5.04 0.10 -6.38
CA HIS A 91 -4.43 -1.21 -6.59
C HIS A 91 -3.41 -1.19 -7.73
N GLY A 92 -2.28 -1.87 -7.53
CA GLY A 92 -1.26 -2.05 -8.56
C GLY A 92 -0.04 -2.84 -8.08
N SER A 93 1.06 -2.68 -8.81
CA SER A 93 2.34 -3.38 -8.58
C SER A 93 3.27 -2.64 -7.61
N SER A 94 4.57 -2.97 -7.62
CA SER A 94 5.62 -2.34 -6.80
C SER A 94 5.71 -0.83 -6.99
N ILE A 95 5.42 -0.33 -8.20
CA ILE A 95 5.43 1.10 -8.51
C ILE A 95 4.35 1.85 -7.71
N ARG A 96 3.27 1.14 -7.33
CA ARG A 96 2.14 1.67 -6.58
C ARG A 96 2.33 1.42 -5.07
N GLN A 97 2.98 0.32 -4.73
CA GLN A 97 3.43 0.06 -3.35
C GLN A 97 4.48 1.08 -2.88
N CYS A 98 5.34 1.55 -3.78
CA CYS A 98 6.41 2.52 -3.49
C CYS A 98 7.38 2.07 -2.39
N VAL A 99 7.76 0.78 -2.38
CA VAL A 99 8.70 0.24 -1.38
C VAL A 99 10.05 0.96 -1.36
N GLU A 100 10.45 1.57 -2.48
CA GLU A 100 11.71 2.33 -2.60
C GLU A 100 11.59 3.81 -2.19
N ALA A 101 10.39 4.30 -1.85
CA ALA A 101 10.27 5.68 -1.35
C ALA A 101 11.00 5.81 0.00
N PRO A 102 11.76 6.90 0.24
CA PRO A 102 12.59 7.06 1.44
C PRO A 102 11.80 6.98 2.76
N ASP A 103 10.56 7.46 2.73
CA ASP A 103 9.62 7.49 3.84
C ASP A 103 8.18 7.31 3.33
N PRO A 104 7.25 6.89 4.20
CA PRO A 104 5.88 6.57 3.80
C PRO A 104 5.07 7.77 3.31
N THR A 105 5.38 8.99 3.78
CA THR A 105 4.70 10.22 3.35
C THR A 105 5.15 10.69 1.96
N GLY A 106 6.33 10.27 1.51
CA GLY A 106 6.87 10.54 0.18
C GLY A 106 6.40 9.56 -0.91
N ALA A 107 5.69 8.49 -0.57
CA ALA A 107 5.10 7.59 -1.55
C ALA A 107 4.09 8.36 -2.42
N TRP A 108 4.21 8.29 -3.76
CA TRP A 108 3.39 9.13 -4.64
C TRP A 108 1.87 8.97 -4.45
N PRO A 109 1.30 7.78 -4.10
CA PRO A 109 -0.13 7.68 -3.83
C PRO A 109 -0.53 8.46 -2.58
N VAL A 110 0.34 8.50 -1.55
CA VAL A 110 0.11 9.30 -0.33
C VAL A 110 0.14 10.79 -0.66
N VAL A 111 1.13 11.23 -1.43
CA VAL A 111 1.23 12.61 -1.90
C VAL A 111 0.00 13.01 -2.72
N ALA A 112 -0.44 12.17 -3.66
CA ALA A 112 -1.61 12.41 -4.49
C ALA A 112 -2.91 12.45 -3.66
N ALA A 113 -3.06 11.54 -2.69
CA ALA A 113 -4.23 11.49 -1.81
C ALA A 113 -4.34 12.76 -0.95
N ARG A 114 -3.23 13.20 -0.34
CA ARG A 114 -3.17 14.45 0.43
C ARG A 114 -3.53 15.66 -0.43
N GLN A 115 -2.98 15.75 -1.65
CA GLN A 115 -3.28 16.85 -2.57
C GLN A 115 -4.75 16.87 -3.04
N ALA A 116 -5.35 15.70 -3.19
CA ALA A 116 -6.74 15.55 -3.62
C ALA A 116 -7.77 15.57 -2.47
N GLY A 117 -7.32 15.59 -1.21
CA GLY A 117 -8.20 15.51 -0.05
C GLY A 117 -8.90 14.15 0.06
N LEU A 118 -8.17 13.06 -0.18
CA LEU A 118 -8.68 11.68 -0.18
C LEU A 118 -8.06 10.85 0.95
N GLU A 119 -8.83 9.91 1.49
CA GLU A 119 -8.32 8.88 2.40
C GLU A 119 -7.85 7.67 1.57
N LEU A 120 -6.54 7.43 1.54
CA LEU A 120 -5.95 6.36 0.72
C LEU A 120 -6.02 4.99 1.40
N VAL A 121 -6.46 3.99 0.64
CA VAL A 121 -6.21 2.57 0.90
C VAL A 121 -5.32 2.04 -0.23
N ASN A 122 -4.02 1.87 0.06
CA ASN A 122 -3.06 1.40 -0.91
C ASN A 122 -2.95 -0.13 -0.89
N LEU A 123 -3.47 -0.78 -1.93
CA LEU A 123 -3.37 -2.22 -2.21
C LEU A 123 -2.32 -2.49 -3.29
N GLY A 124 -1.17 -1.82 -3.21
CA GLY A 124 -0.02 -2.06 -4.06
C GLY A 124 0.75 -3.32 -3.62
N PHE A 125 0.82 -4.33 -4.49
CA PHE A 125 1.52 -5.59 -4.20
C PHE A 125 2.70 -5.78 -5.16
N GLY A 126 3.91 -5.54 -4.65
CA GLY A 126 5.15 -5.66 -5.40
C GLY A 126 5.35 -7.03 -6.01
N GLY A 127 5.43 -7.10 -7.34
CA GLY A 127 5.63 -8.35 -8.07
C GLY A 127 4.38 -9.24 -8.16
N GLN A 128 3.27 -8.87 -7.51
CA GLN A 128 2.11 -9.74 -7.31
C GLN A 128 0.78 -9.11 -7.79
N CYS A 129 0.82 -8.08 -8.63
CA CYS A 129 -0.40 -7.55 -9.26
C CYS A 129 -0.85 -8.48 -10.42
N MET A 130 -1.51 -9.60 -10.08
CA MET A 130 -1.80 -10.72 -10.99
C MET A 130 -3.30 -10.92 -11.27
N LEU A 131 -4.14 -9.93 -10.98
CA LEU A 131 -5.62 -10.02 -11.10
C LEU A 131 -6.23 -11.12 -10.21
N ASP A 132 -5.67 -11.30 -9.02
CA ASP A 132 -6.16 -12.29 -8.07
C ASP A 132 -7.61 -12.01 -7.66
N PRO A 133 -8.51 -13.00 -7.72
CA PRO A 133 -9.92 -12.80 -7.41
C PRO A 133 -10.13 -12.36 -5.96
N PHE A 134 -9.28 -12.81 -5.04
CA PHE A 134 -9.36 -12.43 -3.62
C PHE A 134 -9.06 -10.94 -3.39
N VAL A 135 -8.20 -10.35 -4.22
CA VAL A 135 -7.95 -8.90 -4.18
C VAL A 135 -9.17 -8.15 -4.71
N ALA A 136 -9.79 -8.63 -5.79
CA ALA A 136 -11.03 -8.03 -6.28
C ALA A 136 -12.17 -8.11 -5.25
N ASP A 137 -12.29 -9.25 -4.57
CA ASP A 137 -13.30 -9.47 -3.52
C ASP A 137 -13.02 -8.57 -2.29
N ALA A 138 -11.74 -8.35 -1.93
CA ALA A 138 -11.37 -7.40 -0.87
C ALA A 138 -11.69 -5.95 -1.25
N ILE A 139 -11.44 -5.55 -2.50
CA ILE A 139 -11.84 -4.23 -3.03
C ILE A 139 -13.36 -4.09 -2.99
N ALA A 140 -14.11 -5.12 -3.41
CA ALA A 140 -15.56 -5.12 -3.40
C ALA A 140 -16.16 -5.03 -1.98
N ALA A 141 -15.52 -5.63 -0.99
CA ALA A 141 -15.97 -5.60 0.40
C ALA A 141 -15.61 -4.28 1.13
N GLY A 142 -14.54 -3.61 0.71
CA GLY A 142 -14.08 -2.36 1.31
C GLY A 142 -14.87 -1.15 0.79
N PRO A 143 -15.18 -0.15 1.64
CA PRO A 143 -15.79 1.09 1.17
C PRO A 143 -14.83 1.87 0.26
N ALA A 144 -15.35 2.45 -0.81
CA ALA A 144 -14.59 3.24 -1.77
C ALA A 144 -15.48 4.26 -2.48
N ASP A 145 -15.03 5.50 -2.54
CA ASP A 145 -15.63 6.58 -3.32
C ASP A 145 -14.96 6.74 -4.68
N VAL A 146 -13.69 6.32 -4.79
CA VAL A 146 -12.94 6.23 -6.05
C VAL A 146 -12.05 4.99 -6.02
N ILE A 147 -11.97 4.29 -7.14
CA ILE A 147 -11.10 3.13 -7.31
C ILE A 147 -10.17 3.39 -8.48
N SER A 148 -8.87 3.12 -8.32
CA SER A 148 -7.94 3.07 -9.44
C SER A 148 -7.17 1.76 -9.48
N LEU A 149 -7.15 1.15 -10.67
CA LEU A 149 -6.56 -0.14 -10.95
C LEU A 149 -5.46 0.06 -11.99
N SER A 150 -4.22 -0.25 -11.63
CA SER A 150 -3.07 -0.18 -12.53
C SER A 150 -2.44 -1.55 -12.68
N VAL A 151 -2.77 -2.23 -13.77
CA VAL A 151 -2.41 -3.64 -13.99
C VAL A 151 -1.46 -3.78 -15.18
N GLY A 152 -0.88 -4.97 -15.35
CA GLY A 152 -0.11 -5.34 -16.55
C GLY A 152 1.34 -5.72 -16.28
N ILE A 153 2.16 -4.86 -15.66
CA ILE A 153 3.63 -5.07 -15.60
C ILE A 153 4.04 -6.40 -14.96
N ASN A 154 3.37 -6.85 -13.89
CA ASN A 154 3.69 -8.14 -13.28
C ASN A 154 3.20 -9.32 -14.11
N ILE A 155 2.04 -9.20 -14.76
CA ILE A 155 1.50 -10.22 -15.66
C ILE A 155 2.43 -10.42 -16.87
N VAL A 156 2.83 -9.31 -17.50
CA VAL A 156 3.75 -9.31 -18.64
C VAL A 156 5.13 -9.82 -18.23
N GLY A 157 5.66 -9.36 -17.10
CA GLY A 157 6.98 -9.75 -16.60
C GLY A 157 7.07 -11.21 -16.18
N ALA A 158 6.01 -11.75 -15.56
CA ALA A 158 5.93 -13.16 -15.19
C ALA A 158 5.52 -14.06 -16.36
N ARG A 159 5.15 -13.48 -17.51
CA ARG A 159 4.62 -14.24 -18.66
C ARG A 159 3.43 -15.12 -18.25
N SER A 160 2.60 -14.63 -17.33
CA SER A 160 1.58 -15.45 -16.65
C SER A 160 0.27 -15.55 -17.42
N MET A 161 0.02 -14.63 -18.37
CA MET A 161 -1.19 -14.61 -19.18
C MET A 161 -0.87 -14.28 -20.64
N ASP A 162 -1.50 -15.01 -21.55
CA ASP A 162 -1.55 -14.71 -22.97
C ASP A 162 -2.70 -13.71 -23.26
N GLN A 163 -2.83 -13.27 -24.51
CA GLN A 163 -3.91 -12.34 -24.89
C GLN A 163 -5.32 -12.94 -24.65
N ARG A 164 -5.46 -14.25 -24.81
CA ARG A 164 -6.73 -14.97 -24.65
C ARG A 164 -7.12 -15.10 -23.18
N THR A 165 -6.17 -15.26 -22.25
CA THR A 165 -6.46 -15.37 -20.80
C THR A 165 -6.52 -14.02 -20.11
N PHE A 166 -5.75 -13.04 -20.55
CA PHE A 166 -5.71 -11.71 -19.92
C PHE A 166 -7.07 -11.00 -19.98
N VAL A 167 -7.68 -10.93 -21.17
CA VAL A 167 -8.96 -10.21 -21.38
C VAL A 167 -10.06 -10.73 -20.44
N PRO A 168 -10.41 -12.04 -20.43
CA PRO A 168 -11.44 -12.54 -19.52
C PRO A 168 -11.04 -12.43 -18.04
N ALA A 169 -9.75 -12.56 -17.69
CA ALA A 169 -9.31 -12.37 -16.30
C ALA A 169 -9.54 -10.93 -15.83
N LEU A 170 -9.21 -9.94 -16.65
CA LEU A 170 -9.42 -8.52 -16.36
C LEU A 170 -10.91 -8.20 -16.24
N HIS A 171 -11.75 -8.67 -17.18
CA HIS A 171 -13.19 -8.50 -17.08
C HIS A 171 -13.77 -9.15 -15.82
N GLY A 172 -13.35 -10.38 -15.50
CA GLY A 172 -13.79 -11.06 -14.28
C GLY A 172 -13.36 -10.35 -13.00
N PHE A 173 -12.18 -9.73 -12.98
CA PHE A 173 -11.71 -8.89 -11.88
C PHE A 173 -12.60 -7.65 -11.73
N LEU A 174 -12.88 -6.94 -12.83
CA LEU A 174 -13.73 -5.75 -12.84
C LEU A 174 -15.18 -6.08 -12.42
N ASP A 175 -15.73 -7.19 -12.90
CA ASP A 175 -17.07 -7.64 -12.52
C ASP A 175 -17.16 -7.91 -11.01
N ARG A 176 -16.12 -8.51 -10.42
CA ARG A 176 -16.04 -8.72 -8.96
C ARG A 176 -16.02 -7.39 -8.21
N VAL A 177 -15.16 -6.46 -8.61
CA VAL A 177 -15.11 -5.11 -8.02
C VAL A 177 -16.48 -4.43 -8.12
N ARG A 178 -17.13 -4.50 -9.29
CA ARG A 178 -18.44 -3.89 -9.54
C ARG A 178 -19.59 -4.49 -8.73
N ARG A 179 -19.48 -5.73 -8.23
CA ARG A 179 -20.49 -6.29 -7.30
C ARG A 179 -20.54 -5.53 -5.98
N GLY A 180 -19.40 -5.05 -5.49
CA GLY A 180 -19.34 -4.20 -4.30
C GLY A 180 -19.58 -2.73 -4.59
N HIS A 181 -19.24 -2.31 -5.81
CA HIS A 181 -19.18 -0.90 -6.22
C HIS A 181 -19.91 -0.66 -7.55
N PRO A 182 -21.24 -0.75 -7.62
CA PRO A 182 -21.98 -0.64 -8.88
C PRO A 182 -21.72 0.68 -9.61
N ASP A 183 -21.69 1.79 -8.87
CA ASP A 183 -21.64 3.14 -9.42
C ASP A 183 -20.30 3.87 -9.16
N THR A 184 -19.45 3.35 -8.28
CA THR A 184 -18.18 4.00 -7.91
C THR A 184 -17.30 4.21 -9.15
N PRO A 185 -16.71 5.41 -9.37
CA PRO A 185 -15.76 5.62 -10.44
C PRO A 185 -14.56 4.64 -10.36
N VAL A 186 -14.30 3.93 -11.47
CA VAL A 186 -13.15 3.03 -11.61
C VAL A 186 -12.25 3.58 -12.71
N VAL A 187 -11.03 3.97 -12.35
CA VAL A 187 -9.98 4.35 -13.29
C VAL A 187 -9.12 3.13 -13.57
N LEU A 188 -9.21 2.61 -14.79
CA LEU A 188 -8.35 1.53 -15.25
C LEU A 188 -7.20 2.12 -16.08
N ALA A 189 -5.97 1.87 -15.65
CA ALA A 189 -4.76 2.34 -16.31
C ALA A 189 -3.81 1.19 -16.62
N SER A 190 -3.07 1.32 -17.72
CA SER A 190 -1.91 0.48 -17.96
C SER A 190 -0.78 0.83 -16.99
N SER A 191 0.16 -0.10 -16.83
CA SER A 191 1.41 0.20 -16.13
C SER A 191 2.22 1.27 -16.89
N ILE A 192 3.08 1.98 -16.17
CA ILE A 192 4.08 2.86 -16.79
C ILE A 192 5.20 2.04 -17.42
N LEU A 193 6.06 2.70 -18.21
CA LEU A 193 7.20 2.12 -18.92
C LEU A 193 8.01 1.15 -18.05
N TRP A 194 8.23 -0.06 -18.54
CA TRP A 194 9.20 -1.02 -18.02
C TRP A 194 10.21 -1.41 -19.10
N PRO A 195 11.40 -0.80 -19.11
CA PRO A 195 12.38 -0.96 -20.20
C PRO A 195 12.71 -2.41 -20.57
N GLY A 196 12.61 -3.35 -19.63
CA GLY A 196 12.91 -4.76 -19.86
C GLY A 196 11.86 -5.53 -20.68
N SER A 197 10.72 -4.94 -21.02
CA SER A 197 9.62 -5.67 -21.67
C SER A 197 8.84 -4.92 -22.74
N GLU A 198 9.02 -3.60 -22.89
CA GLU A 198 8.30 -2.81 -23.90
C GLU A 198 8.45 -3.30 -25.34
N HIS A 199 9.58 -3.97 -25.63
CA HIS A 199 9.91 -4.49 -26.95
C HIS A 199 10.00 -6.01 -26.98
N VAL A 200 9.53 -6.68 -25.92
CA VAL A 200 9.60 -8.13 -25.80
C VAL A 200 8.16 -8.68 -25.83
N PRO A 201 7.77 -9.42 -26.89
CA PRO A 201 6.43 -10.01 -26.99
C PRO A 201 6.03 -10.77 -25.72
N GLY A 202 4.72 -10.77 -25.45
CA GLY A 202 4.12 -11.55 -24.36
C GLY A 202 4.44 -13.05 -24.46
N PRO A 203 4.05 -13.85 -23.46
CA PRO A 203 4.06 -15.30 -23.62
C PRO A 203 3.33 -15.70 -24.91
N PRO A 204 3.80 -16.77 -25.58
CA PRO A 204 3.15 -17.28 -26.79
C PRO A 204 1.69 -17.71 -26.54
#